data_AF-A0A6J4SNW7-F1
#
_entry.id   AF-A0A6J4SNW7-F1
#
_cell.length_a   1.000
_cell.length_b   1.000
_cell.length_c   1.000
_cell.angle_alpha   90.00
_cell.angle_beta   90.00
_cell.angle_gamma   90.00
#
_symmetry.space_group_name_H-M   'P 1'
#
loop_
_entity.id
_entity.type
_entity.pdbx_description
1 polymer ?
#
loop_
_entity_poly.entity_id
_entity_poly.type
_entity_poly.pdbx_seq_one_letter_code
_entity_poly.pdbx_strand_id
1 'polypeptide(L)'
;TEGQPDAAAVAAAIEGAGIPVRVGGTEAQVMWSKLARLSALACTTAASDLELGALREDPDWSARLDRALAEGAAVAAADGASVDPVATRAELDAMPYGSTSSLQRDVRAGRPTELDAIAGAVLRAGERHGVATPETAALAELVAARVAGSAAPAG
;
A
#
# COMPACT_ATOMS: atom_id res chain seq x y z
N THR A 1 15.44 -27.10 -11.85
CA THR A 1 15.09 -26.05 -12.82
C THR A 1 13.70 -26.36 -13.34
N GLU A 2 12.68 -25.99 -12.56
CA GLU A 2 11.28 -26.24 -12.93
C GLU A 2 10.73 -25.01 -13.64
N GLY A 3 10.04 -25.25 -14.76
CA GLY A 3 9.62 -24.25 -15.73
C GLY A 3 8.62 -23.26 -15.14
N GLN A 4 9.09 -22.06 -14.87
CA GLN A 4 8.23 -20.90 -14.76
C GLN A 4 7.61 -20.67 -16.15
N PRO A 5 6.27 -20.61 -16.29
CA PRO A 5 5.66 -20.37 -17.58
C PRO A 5 6.15 -19.01 -18.11
N ASP A 6 6.53 -18.98 -19.39
CA ASP A 6 6.93 -17.76 -20.07
C ASP A 6 5.80 -16.74 -19.94
N ALA A 7 6.11 -15.56 -19.38
CA ALA A 7 5.16 -14.47 -19.20
C ALA A 7 4.45 -14.11 -20.52
N ALA A 8 5.13 -14.29 -21.66
CA ALA A 8 4.54 -14.11 -22.98
C ALA A 8 3.47 -15.16 -23.32
N ALA A 9 3.71 -16.43 -22.97
CA ALA A 9 2.75 -17.51 -23.20
C ALA A 9 1.49 -17.35 -22.33
N VAL A 10 1.67 -16.91 -21.07
CA VAL A 10 0.55 -16.59 -20.17
C VAL A 10 -0.23 -15.38 -20.68
N ALA A 11 0.47 -14.33 -21.11
CA ALA A 11 -0.16 -13.15 -21.68
C ALA A 11 -1.00 -13.49 -22.92
N ALA A 12 -0.46 -14.26 -23.85
CA ALA A 12 -1.18 -14.69 -25.05
C ALA A 12 -2.44 -15.51 -24.72
N ALA A 13 -2.40 -16.36 -23.69
CA ALA A 13 -3.57 -17.12 -23.25
C ALA A 13 -4.67 -16.21 -22.66
N ILE A 14 -4.29 -15.20 -21.87
CA ILE A 14 -5.22 -14.24 -21.26
C ILE A 14 -5.78 -13.27 -22.32
N GLU A 15 -4.96 -12.81 -23.26
CA GLU A 15 -5.40 -11.99 -24.41
C GLU A 15 -6.34 -12.78 -25.33
N GLY A 16 -6.07 -14.07 -25.55
CA GLY A 16 -6.96 -14.97 -26.28
C GLY A 16 -8.34 -15.12 -25.63
N ALA A 17 -8.45 -14.86 -24.32
CA ALA A 17 -9.72 -14.79 -23.59
C ALA A 17 -10.38 -13.40 -23.64
N GLY A 18 -9.82 -12.44 -24.39
CA GLY A 18 -10.35 -11.08 -24.55
C GLY A 18 -10.03 -10.14 -23.39
N ILE A 19 -9.14 -10.53 -22.47
CA ILE A 19 -8.70 -9.69 -21.36
C ILE A 19 -7.43 -8.94 -21.82
N PRO A 20 -7.43 -7.59 -21.85
CA PRO A 20 -6.24 -6.84 -22.24
C PRO A 20 -5.07 -7.13 -21.30
N VAL A 21 -3.94 -7.56 -21.86
CA VAL A 21 -2.69 -7.77 -21.12
C VAL A 21 -1.66 -6.76 -21.57
N ARG A 22 -0.79 -6.38 -20.64
CA ARG A 22 0.41 -5.63 -20.96
C ARG A 22 1.60 -6.35 -20.33
N VAL A 23 2.49 -6.86 -21.16
CA VAL A 23 3.76 -7.44 -20.72
C VAL A 23 4.81 -6.34 -20.73
N GLY A 24 5.40 -6.04 -19.59
CA GLY A 24 6.46 -5.04 -19.49
C GLY A 24 6.78 -4.66 -18.06
N GLY A 25 7.99 -4.10 -17.86
CA GLY A 25 8.54 -3.76 -16.55
C GLY A 25 9.26 -4.93 -15.87
N THR A 26 10.08 -4.63 -14.87
CA THR A 26 10.62 -5.64 -13.96
C THR A 26 9.53 -6.09 -12.99
N GLU A 27 9.67 -7.28 -12.40
CA GLU A 27 8.78 -7.74 -11.32
C GLU A 27 8.68 -6.70 -10.20
N ALA A 28 9.82 -6.12 -9.82
CA ALA A 28 9.89 -5.02 -8.86
C ALA A 28 9.06 -3.81 -9.29
N GLN A 29 9.17 -3.36 -10.55
CA GLN A 29 8.39 -2.23 -11.05
C GLN A 29 6.88 -2.50 -10.95
N VAL A 30 6.43 -3.69 -11.37
CA VAL A 30 5.01 -4.06 -11.31
C VAL A 30 4.52 -4.10 -9.87
N MET A 31 5.29 -4.68 -8.95
CA MET A 31 4.95 -4.78 -7.53
C MET A 31 4.88 -3.40 -6.87
N TRP A 32 5.93 -2.59 -7.01
CA TRP A 32 6.07 -1.31 -6.32
C TRP A 32 5.14 -0.22 -6.84
N SER A 33 4.78 -0.25 -8.13
CA SER A 33 3.79 0.67 -8.70
C SER A 33 2.43 0.58 -7.99
N LYS A 34 2.13 -0.57 -7.36
CA LYS A 34 0.91 -0.74 -6.55
C LYS A 34 1.19 -0.64 -5.06
N LEU A 35 2.24 -1.30 -4.57
CA LEU A 35 2.49 -1.45 -3.14
C LEU A 35 2.78 -0.11 -2.44
N ALA A 36 3.57 0.79 -3.05
CA ALA A 36 3.88 2.08 -2.45
C ALA A 36 2.61 2.92 -2.21
N ARG A 37 1.74 3.02 -3.22
CA ARG A 37 0.45 3.73 -3.12
C ARG A 37 -0.50 3.06 -2.13
N LEU A 38 -0.64 1.74 -2.24
CA LEU A 38 -1.57 0.96 -1.44
C LEU A 38 -1.18 0.99 0.04
N SER A 39 0.11 0.87 0.35
CA SER A 39 0.61 0.94 1.72
C SER A 39 0.33 2.29 2.37
N ALA A 40 0.69 3.38 1.70
CA ALA A 40 0.45 4.73 2.23
C ALA A 40 -1.05 5.01 2.45
N LEU A 41 -1.89 4.71 1.45
CA LEU A 41 -3.34 4.87 1.56
C LEU A 41 -3.95 4.00 2.68
N ALA A 42 -3.60 2.71 2.71
CA ALA A 42 -4.19 1.77 3.66
C ALA A 42 -3.78 2.08 5.09
N CYS A 43 -2.50 2.35 5.34
CA CYS A 43 -2.00 2.63 6.68
C CYS A 43 -2.55 3.95 7.23
N THR A 44 -2.59 5.01 6.42
CA THR A 44 -3.09 6.33 6.88
C THR A 44 -4.60 6.34 7.12
N THR A 45 -5.40 5.73 6.23
CA THR A 45 -6.86 5.64 6.43
C THR A 45 -7.23 4.71 7.59
N ALA A 46 -6.51 3.60 7.78
CA ALA A 46 -6.76 2.69 8.90
C ALA A 46 -6.31 3.28 10.25
N ALA A 47 -5.19 4.02 10.28
CA ALA A 47 -4.68 4.63 11.51
C ALA A 47 -5.56 5.80 11.99
N SER A 48 -5.96 6.68 11.06
CA SER A 48 -6.80 7.85 11.36
C SER A 48 -8.27 7.51 11.51
N ASP A 49 -8.70 6.42 10.88
CA ASP A 49 -10.11 6.07 10.69
C ASP A 49 -10.94 7.13 9.93
N LEU A 50 -10.26 7.96 9.13
CA LEU A 50 -10.89 8.95 8.26
C LEU A 50 -11.10 8.42 6.84
N GLU A 51 -12.08 8.97 6.14
CA GLU A 51 -12.16 8.84 4.69
C GLU A 51 -11.02 9.64 4.04
N LEU A 52 -10.60 9.24 2.83
CA LEU A 52 -9.46 9.88 2.15
C LEU A 52 -9.68 11.39 1.92
N GLY A 53 -10.93 11.84 1.73
CA GLY A 53 -11.28 13.26 1.65
C GLY A 53 -10.89 14.02 2.92
N ALA A 54 -11.45 13.62 4.06
CA ALA A 54 -11.18 14.24 5.35
C ALA A 54 -9.68 14.14 5.74
N LEU A 55 -9.04 13.03 5.39
CA LEU A 55 -7.60 12.82 5.61
C LEU A 55 -6.74 13.87 4.89
N ARG A 56 -7.12 14.25 3.66
CA ARG A 56 -6.42 15.28 2.87
C ARG A 56 -6.62 16.69 3.40
N GLU A 57 -7.76 16.95 4.03
CA GLU A 57 -8.12 18.25 4.62
C GLU A 57 -7.46 18.47 5.98
N ASP A 58 -7.13 17.39 6.70
CA ASP A 58 -6.36 17.43 7.93
C ASP A 58 -4.85 17.60 7.62
N PRO A 59 -4.22 18.72 8.02
CA PRO A 59 -2.82 19.00 7.68
C PRO A 59 -1.83 17.96 8.22
N ASP A 60 -2.08 17.43 9.42
CA ASP A 60 -1.19 16.48 10.06
C ASP A 60 -1.27 15.13 9.34
N TRP A 61 -2.48 14.65 9.04
CA TRP A 61 -2.66 13.39 8.32
C TRP A 61 -2.24 13.45 6.85
N SER A 62 -2.50 14.58 6.19
CA SER A 62 -2.02 14.83 4.82
C SER A 62 -0.48 14.78 4.77
N ALA A 63 0.21 15.36 5.75
CA ALA A 63 1.67 15.29 5.84
C ALA A 63 2.19 13.87 6.14
N ARG A 64 1.45 13.08 6.92
CA ARG A 64 1.77 11.66 7.16
C ARG A 64 1.63 10.81 5.89
N LEU A 65 0.60 11.08 5.08
CA LEU A 65 0.43 10.44 3.78
C LEU A 65 1.61 10.73 2.86
N ASP A 66 2.05 11.98 2.77
CA ASP A 66 3.21 12.37 1.95
C ASP A 66 4.50 11.66 2.40
N ARG A 67 4.75 11.61 3.71
CA ARG A 67 5.93 10.91 4.25
C ARG A 67 5.88 9.42 3.95
N ALA A 68 4.73 8.78 4.12
CA ALA A 68 4.57 7.35 3.79
C ALA A 68 4.76 7.07 2.28
N LEU A 69 4.27 7.96 1.40
CA LEU A 69 4.50 7.87 -0.04
C LEU A 69 5.99 8.02 -0.39
N ALA A 70 6.67 8.99 0.24
CA ALA A 70 8.11 9.20 0.04
C ALA A 70 8.94 8.00 0.50
N GLU A 71 8.61 7.41 1.64
CA GLU A 71 9.25 6.18 2.13
C GLU A 71 9.03 5.01 1.16
N GLY A 72 7.79 4.80 0.73
CA GLY A 72 7.45 3.75 -0.25
C GLY A 72 8.22 3.92 -1.56
N ALA A 73 8.37 5.15 -2.05
CA ALA A 73 9.16 5.45 -3.25
C ALA A 73 10.67 5.22 -3.04
N ALA A 74 11.22 5.58 -1.89
CA ALA A 74 12.63 5.34 -1.56
C ALA A 74 12.95 3.84 -1.47
N VAL A 75 12.06 3.06 -0.86
CA VAL A 75 12.20 1.60 -0.79
C VAL A 75 12.07 0.98 -2.19
N ALA A 76 11.10 1.43 -3.00
CA ALA A 76 10.95 0.98 -4.38
C ALA A 76 12.22 1.23 -5.21
N ALA A 77 12.81 2.43 -5.09
CA ALA A 77 14.06 2.78 -5.77
C ALA A 77 15.22 1.85 -5.39
N ALA A 78 15.36 1.54 -4.10
CA ALA A 78 16.40 0.62 -3.63
C ALA A 78 16.17 -0.82 -4.11
N ASP A 79 14.91 -1.21 -4.33
CA ASP A 79 14.51 -2.52 -4.85
C ASP A 79 14.46 -2.58 -6.40
N GLY A 80 14.97 -1.56 -7.09
CA GLY A 80 15.10 -1.53 -8.55
C GLY A 80 13.83 -1.12 -9.31
N ALA A 81 12.90 -0.42 -8.66
CA ALA A 81 11.68 0.14 -9.26
C ALA A 81 11.68 1.67 -9.19
N SER A 82 11.00 2.33 -10.12
CA SER A 82 10.79 3.78 -10.10
C SER A 82 9.33 4.08 -9.75
N VAL A 83 9.11 4.77 -8.63
CA VAL A 83 7.80 5.27 -8.20
C VAL A 83 7.94 6.75 -7.93
N ASP A 84 7.13 7.58 -8.60
CA ASP A 84 7.07 9.01 -8.34
C ASP A 84 6.04 9.27 -7.22
N PRO A 85 6.48 9.71 -6.01
CA PRO A 85 5.56 9.97 -4.90
C PRO A 85 4.61 11.14 -5.19
N VAL A 86 4.99 12.12 -6.01
CA VAL A 86 4.14 13.26 -6.38
C VAL A 86 3.04 12.82 -7.34
N ALA A 87 3.39 12.04 -8.36
CA ALA A 87 2.40 11.45 -9.25
C ALA A 87 1.44 10.52 -8.48
N THR A 88 1.98 9.72 -7.57
CA THR A 88 1.18 8.83 -6.71
C THR A 88 0.24 9.62 -5.79
N ARG A 89 0.71 10.75 -5.23
CA ARG A 89 -0.13 11.66 -4.44
C ARG A 89 -1.27 12.23 -5.29
N ALA A 90 -0.98 12.67 -6.51
CA ALA A 90 -1.99 13.18 -7.43
C ALA A 90 -3.06 12.14 -7.80
N GLU A 91 -2.68 10.86 -7.96
CA GLU A 91 -3.64 9.77 -8.14
C GLU A 91 -4.59 9.62 -6.95
N LEU A 92 -4.08 9.72 -5.72
CA LEU A 92 -4.89 9.69 -4.51
C LEU A 92 -5.78 10.94 -4.39
N ASP A 93 -5.28 12.10 -4.78
CA ASP A 93 -6.06 13.35 -4.76
C ASP A 93 -7.23 13.31 -5.77
N ALA A 94 -7.10 12.55 -6.87
CA ALA A 94 -8.18 12.34 -7.83
C ALA A 94 -9.27 11.37 -7.34
N MET A 95 -9.06 10.65 -6.23
CA MET A 95 -10.05 9.70 -5.70
C MET A 95 -11.24 10.40 -5.03
N PRO A 96 -12.45 9.81 -5.09
CA PRO A 96 -13.64 10.35 -4.43
C PRO A 96 -13.43 10.63 -2.94
N TYR A 97 -14.09 11.65 -2.41
CA TYR A 97 -13.97 12.05 -1.00
C TYR A 97 -14.19 10.88 -0.03
N GLY A 98 -15.28 10.12 -0.22
CA GLY A 98 -15.65 8.98 0.63
C GLY A 98 -14.83 7.70 0.40
N SER A 99 -13.67 7.78 -0.27
CA SER A 99 -12.83 6.60 -0.48
C SER A 99 -12.26 6.07 0.84
N THR A 100 -12.36 4.75 1.02
CA THR A 100 -11.82 4.03 2.18
C THR A 100 -10.97 2.83 1.72
N SER A 101 -10.00 2.42 2.54
CA SER A 101 -9.19 1.22 2.27
C SER A 101 -9.86 -0.05 2.78
N SER A 102 -9.49 -1.22 2.24
CA SER A 102 -9.97 -2.50 2.79
C SER A 102 -9.47 -2.70 4.22
N LEU A 103 -8.18 -2.44 4.46
CA LEU A 103 -7.59 -2.47 5.79
C LEU A 103 -8.39 -1.65 6.81
N GLN A 104 -8.79 -0.42 6.48
CA GLN A 104 -9.63 0.40 7.36
C GLN A 104 -10.98 -0.27 7.66
N ARG A 105 -11.64 -0.82 6.63
CA ARG A 105 -12.93 -1.51 6.80
C ARG A 105 -12.78 -2.79 7.63
N ASP A 106 -11.69 -3.53 7.47
CA ASP A 106 -11.41 -4.74 8.26
C ASP A 106 -11.14 -4.39 9.73
N VAL A 107 -10.37 -3.32 10.00
CA VAL A 107 -10.15 -2.79 11.35
C VAL A 107 -11.48 -2.39 12.00
N ARG A 108 -12.32 -1.62 11.28
CA ARG A 108 -13.66 -1.21 11.76
C ARG A 108 -14.57 -2.41 12.07
N ALA A 109 -14.47 -3.46 11.27
CA ALA A 109 -15.29 -4.67 11.40
C ALA A 109 -14.72 -5.69 12.40
N GLY A 110 -13.57 -5.42 13.03
CA GLY A 110 -12.91 -6.37 13.93
C GLY A 110 -12.47 -7.67 13.22
N ARG A 111 -12.22 -7.62 11.91
CA ARG A 111 -11.80 -8.77 11.11
C ARG A 111 -10.28 -8.93 11.14
N PRO A 112 -9.77 -10.15 10.84
CA PRO A 112 -8.35 -10.34 10.54
C PRO A 112 -7.89 -9.35 9.47
N THR A 113 -6.75 -8.70 9.69
CA THR A 113 -6.26 -7.62 8.83
C THR A 113 -5.06 -8.04 7.98
N GLU A 114 -4.91 -7.38 6.84
CA GLU A 114 -3.76 -7.51 5.94
C GLU A 114 -2.58 -6.57 6.32
N LEU A 115 -2.52 -6.10 7.57
CA LEU A 115 -1.54 -5.10 7.99
C LEU A 115 -0.09 -5.55 7.76
N ASP A 116 0.27 -6.79 8.14
CA ASP A 116 1.62 -7.31 7.92
C ASP A 116 1.95 -7.52 6.43
N ALA A 117 0.95 -7.88 5.63
CA ALA A 117 1.12 -8.05 4.19
C ALA A 117 1.37 -6.72 3.47
N ILE A 118 0.79 -5.63 3.98
CA ILE A 118 0.92 -4.29 3.40
C ILE A 118 2.09 -3.53 4.00
N ALA A 119 1.99 -3.15 5.28
CA ALA A 119 2.99 -2.34 5.95
C ALA A 119 4.26 -3.15 6.19
N GLY A 120 4.11 -4.40 6.64
CA GLY A 120 5.25 -5.29 6.88
C GLY A 120 6.07 -5.58 5.63
N ALA A 121 5.46 -5.61 4.44
CA ALA A 121 6.20 -5.75 3.19
C ALA A 121 7.13 -4.55 2.93
N VAL A 122 6.65 -3.32 3.15
CA VAL A 122 7.46 -2.11 3.03
C VAL A 122 8.56 -2.06 4.09
N LEU A 123 8.23 -2.36 5.36
CA LEU A 123 9.19 -2.37 6.46
C LEU A 123 10.31 -3.38 6.23
N ARG A 124 9.97 -4.63 5.88
CA ARG A 124 10.96 -5.68 5.58
C ARG A 124 11.82 -5.31 4.37
N ALA A 125 11.25 -4.67 3.35
CA ALA A 125 12.01 -4.22 2.20
C ALA A 125 12.95 -3.05 2.54
N GLY A 126 12.50 -2.10 3.35
CA GLY A 126 13.33 -1.01 3.86
C GLY A 126 14.50 -1.55 4.68
N GLU A 127 14.26 -2.50 5.59
CA GLU A 127 15.31 -3.15 6.37
C GLU A 127 16.35 -3.86 5.48
N ARG A 128 15.91 -4.68 4.50
CA ARG A 128 16.82 -5.39 3.58
C ARG A 128 17.74 -4.45 2.81
N HIS A 129 17.25 -3.26 2.46
CA HIS A 129 17.96 -2.28 1.64
C HIS A 129 18.58 -1.13 2.43
N GLY A 130 18.47 -1.14 3.77
CA GLY A 130 18.98 -0.06 4.63
C GLY A 130 18.25 1.28 4.44
N VAL A 131 17.00 1.26 3.99
CA VAL A 131 16.14 2.45 3.82
C VAL A 131 15.26 2.63 5.05
N ALA A 132 15.34 3.79 5.68
CA ALA A 132 14.54 4.13 6.84
C ALA A 132 13.05 4.30 6.46
N THR A 133 12.15 3.70 7.24
CA THR A 133 10.69 3.75 7.04
C THR A 133 9.92 4.13 8.33
N PRO A 134 10.32 5.21 9.04
CA PRO A 134 9.77 5.56 10.36
C PRO A 134 8.27 5.91 10.34
N GLU A 135 7.77 6.60 9.32
CA GLU A 135 6.35 6.94 9.22
C GLU A 135 5.51 5.68 8.97
N THR A 136 5.97 4.80 8.08
CA THR A 136 5.31 3.52 7.83
C THR A 136 5.24 2.68 9.11
N ALA A 137 6.32 2.64 9.89
CA ALA A 137 6.35 1.94 11.18
C ALA A 137 5.37 2.55 12.18
N ALA A 138 5.38 3.88 12.35
CA ALA A 138 4.49 4.58 13.25
C ALA A 138 3.00 4.41 12.88
N LEU A 139 2.68 4.41 11.59
CA LEU A 139 1.33 4.14 11.12
C LEU A 139 0.92 2.69 11.41
N ALA A 140 1.80 1.73 11.16
CA ALA A 140 1.53 0.32 11.45
C ALA A 140 1.25 0.08 12.93
N GLU A 141 1.99 0.73 13.83
CA GLU A 141 1.76 0.67 15.28
C GLU A 141 0.39 1.21 15.67
N LEU A 142 -0.03 2.34 15.09
CA LEU A 142 -1.36 2.91 15.33
C LEU A 142 -2.48 1.98 14.85
N VAL A 143 -2.32 1.36 13.69
CA VAL A 143 -3.30 0.38 13.18
C VAL A 143 -3.34 -0.84 14.09
N ALA A 144 -2.19 -1.37 14.51
CA ALA A 144 -2.11 -2.52 15.42
C ALA A 144 -2.80 -2.23 16.77
N ALA A 145 -2.62 -1.02 17.31
CA ALA A 145 -3.30 -0.60 18.55
C ALA A 145 -4.83 -0.57 18.38
N ARG A 146 -5.34 -0.12 17.22
CA ARG A 146 -6.79 -0.15 16.93
C ARG A 146 -7.31 -1.58 16.82
N VAL A 147 -6.57 -2.49 16.18
CA VAL A 147 -6.94 -3.91 16.07
C VAL A 147 -7.01 -4.57 17.45
N ALA A 148 -6.05 -4.27 18.33
CA ALA A 148 -6.06 -4.78 19.70
C ALA A 148 -7.25 -4.22 20.51
N GLY A 149 -7.58 -2.94 20.31
CA GLY A 149 -8.73 -2.30 20.98
C GLY A 149 -10.10 -2.78 20.50
N SER A 150 -10.23 -3.18 19.23
CA SER A 150 -11.50 -3.71 18.68
C SER A 150 -11.75 -5.18 19.03
N ALA A 151 -10.73 -5.91 19.52
CA ALA A 151 -10.84 -7.30 19.97
C ALA A 151 -11.33 -7.45 21.43
N ALA A 152 -11.68 -6.36 22.13
CA ALA A 152 -12.27 -6.44 23.47
C ALA A 152 -13.64 -7.15 23.42
N PRO A 153 -13.97 -8.06 24.37
CA PRO A 153 -15.07 -8.99 24.20
C PRO A 153 -16.43 -8.28 24.20
N ALA A 154 -17.29 -8.71 23.29
CA ALA A 154 -18.73 -8.50 23.41
C ALA A 154 -19.18 -9.19 24.71
N GLY A 155 -19.46 -8.36 25.72
CA GLY A 155 -20.11 -8.78 26.96
C GLY A 155 -21.59 -9.07 26.75
#